data_AF-A0A7S3Q3R5-F1
#
_entry.id   AF-A0A7S3Q3R5-F1
#
_cell.length_a   1.000
_cell.length_b   1.000
_cell.length_c   1.000
_cell.angle_alpha   90.00
_cell.angle_beta   90.00
_cell.angle_gamma   90.00
#
_symmetry.space_group_name_H-M   'P 1'
#
loop_
_entity.id
_entity.type
_entity.pdbx_description
1 polymer ?
#
loop_
_entity_poly.entity_id
_entity_poly.type
_entity_poly.pdbx_seq_one_letter_code
_entity_poly.pdbx_strand_id
1 'polypeptide(L)'
;TSASRGYLLGGICWFAIPFSLATSLGLASTALMLPITKEESSAGLVPPAVATHLMGDAGSFLILTMLFMAIVSTGSAESIAVSSLVAYDIYREYINPEATGEQILKVSRVVIIFFGLIMGAFSIALDILGLDLGWIFLFMGICIGSAVVPLWNMMTWNKASARGAVMAAWGGLLLGLFG
;
A
#
# COMPACT_ATOMS: atom_id res chain seq x y z
N THR A 1 1.39 21.50 16.03
CA THR A 1 1.82 20.60 17.13
C THR A 1 1.05 19.29 17.16
N SER A 2 -0.24 19.24 16.80
CA SER A 2 -1.00 17.98 16.71
C SER A 2 -0.52 17.05 15.58
N ALA A 3 -0.14 17.61 14.42
CA ALA A 3 0.33 16.82 13.28
C ALA A 3 1.63 16.05 13.56
N SER A 4 2.61 16.65 14.23
CA SER A 4 3.88 15.99 14.56
C SER A 4 3.71 14.88 15.59
N ARG A 5 2.84 15.07 16.58
CA ARG A 5 2.49 14.00 17.54
C ARG A 5 1.75 12.86 16.86
N GLY A 6 0.81 13.15 15.98
CA GLY A 6 0.11 12.15 15.17
C GLY A 6 1.07 11.33 14.30
N TYR A 7 2.03 11.99 13.65
CA TYR A 7 3.03 11.33 12.83
C TYR A 7 3.93 10.38 13.63
N LEU A 8 4.43 10.83 14.79
CA LEU A 8 5.24 9.98 15.69
C LEU A 8 4.44 8.80 16.23
N LEU A 9 3.20 9.04 16.65
CA LEU A 9 2.33 7.99 17.17
C LEU A 9 1.99 6.96 16.09
N GLY A 10 1.69 7.41 14.86
CA GLY A 10 1.49 6.55 13.71
C GLY A 10 2.71 5.68 13.40
N GLY A 11 3.92 6.25 13.44
CA GLY A 11 5.17 5.49 13.24
C GLY A 11 5.40 4.42 14.32
N ILE A 12 5.14 4.74 15.59
CA ILE A 12 5.25 3.76 16.69
C ILE A 12 4.19 2.66 16.56
N CYS A 13 2.95 3.02 16.23
CA CYS A 13 1.87 2.07 15.98
C CYS A 13 2.18 1.15 14.80
N TRP A 14 2.83 1.66 13.75
CA TRP A 14 3.22 0.84 12.61
C TRP A 14 4.21 -0.25 13.00
N PHE A 15 5.15 -0.02 13.91
CA PHE A 15 6.06 -1.07 14.41
C PHE A 15 5.31 -2.16 15.18
N ALA A 16 4.27 -1.79 15.93
CA ALA A 16 3.49 -2.74 16.72
C ALA A 16 2.82 -3.80 15.83
N ILE A 17 2.36 -3.48 14.62
CA ILE A 17 1.65 -4.43 13.75
C ILE A 17 2.53 -5.61 13.28
N PRO A 18 3.66 -5.41 12.56
CA PRO A 18 4.51 -6.50 12.12
C PRO A 18 5.16 -7.21 13.32
N PHE A 19 5.57 -6.46 14.36
CA PHE A 19 6.22 -7.08 15.50
C PHE A 19 5.27 -7.90 16.38
N SER A 20 4.10 -7.35 16.74
CA SER A 20 3.19 -8.03 17.66
C SER A 20 2.28 -9.03 16.99
N LEU A 21 1.90 -8.84 15.72
CA LEU A 21 0.95 -9.70 15.04
C LEU A 21 1.63 -10.67 14.07
N ALA A 22 2.44 -10.17 13.13
CA ALA A 22 3.07 -11.04 12.14
C ALA A 22 4.14 -11.94 12.76
N THR A 23 5.07 -11.37 13.57
CA THR A 23 6.13 -12.16 14.20
C THR A 23 5.59 -13.14 15.23
N SER A 24 4.64 -12.74 16.08
CA SER A 24 4.10 -13.63 17.12
C SER A 24 3.32 -14.80 16.54
N LEU A 25 2.44 -14.56 15.55
CA LEU A 25 1.68 -15.62 14.90
C LEU A 25 2.58 -16.47 14.00
N GLY A 26 3.57 -15.87 13.34
CA GLY A 26 4.59 -16.59 12.59
C GLY A 26 5.38 -17.56 13.47
N LEU A 27 5.90 -17.08 14.62
CA LEU A 27 6.58 -17.93 15.60
C LEU A 27 5.66 -18.96 16.26
N ALA A 28 4.39 -18.62 16.51
CA ALA A 28 3.42 -19.56 17.03
C ALA A 28 3.17 -20.70 16.03
N SER A 29 3.07 -20.40 14.73
CA SER A 29 2.90 -21.42 13.69
C SER A 29 4.05 -22.44 13.68
N THR A 30 5.30 -21.96 13.85
CA THR A 30 6.49 -22.82 13.87
C THR A 30 6.61 -23.59 15.17
N ALA A 31 6.31 -22.96 16.31
CA ALA A 31 6.32 -23.60 17.62
C ALA A 31 5.26 -24.70 17.75
N LEU A 32 4.08 -24.50 17.16
CA LEU A 32 2.98 -25.47 17.15
C LEU A 32 3.13 -26.54 16.06
N MET A 33 4.15 -26.43 15.20
CA MET A 33 4.38 -27.31 14.06
C MET A 33 3.13 -27.52 13.21
N LEU A 34 2.39 -26.44 12.95
CA LEU A 34 1.19 -26.52 12.12
C LEU A 34 1.55 -27.01 10.72
N PRO A 35 0.76 -27.92 10.12
CA PRO A 35 1.02 -28.48 8.80
C PRO A 35 0.68 -27.46 7.69
N ILE A 36 1.37 -26.32 7.68
CA ILE A 36 1.21 -25.25 6.70
C ILE A 36 2.20 -25.49 5.56
N THR A 37 1.67 -25.58 4.34
CA THR A 37 2.49 -25.72 3.12
C THR A 37 3.23 -24.42 2.80
N LYS A 38 4.27 -24.49 1.97
CA LYS A 38 5.01 -23.29 1.56
C LYS A 38 4.12 -22.34 0.77
N GLU A 39 3.23 -22.90 -0.03
CA GLU A 39 2.27 -22.19 -0.85
C GLU A 39 1.27 -21.41 0.01
N GLU A 40 0.71 -22.04 1.05
CA GLU A 40 -0.19 -21.37 2.01
C GLU A 40 0.52 -20.28 2.80
N SER A 41 1.79 -20.52 3.18
CA SER A 41 2.60 -19.52 3.86
C SER A 41 2.85 -18.31 2.95
N SER A 42 3.20 -18.53 1.68
CA SER A 42 3.42 -17.47 0.69
C SER A 42 2.13 -16.73 0.31
N ALA A 43 0.97 -17.37 0.46
CA ALA A 43 -0.34 -16.75 0.30
C ALA A 43 -0.79 -15.93 1.53
N GLY A 44 0.02 -15.86 2.60
CA GLY A 44 -0.30 -15.09 3.80
C GLY A 44 -1.33 -15.75 4.71
N LEU A 45 -1.51 -17.08 4.62
CA LEU A 45 -2.52 -17.81 5.41
C LEU A 45 -2.04 -18.22 6.81
N VAL A 46 -0.82 -17.86 7.20
CA VAL A 46 -0.26 -18.20 8.52
C VAL A 46 -1.07 -17.59 9.68
N PRO A 47 -1.38 -16.28 9.72
CA PRO A 47 -2.18 -15.70 10.80
C PRO A 47 -3.57 -16.35 10.99
N PRO A 48 -4.40 -16.56 9.96
CA PRO A 48 -5.69 -17.22 10.14
C PRO A 48 -5.55 -18.69 10.56
N ALA A 49 -4.55 -19.43 10.06
CA ALA A 49 -4.32 -20.82 10.47
C ALA A 49 -4.02 -20.93 11.97
N VAL A 50 -3.14 -20.06 12.48
CA VAL A 50 -2.78 -20.02 13.91
C VAL A 50 -3.95 -19.58 14.77
N ALA A 51 -4.69 -18.54 14.35
CA ALA A 51 -5.85 -18.06 15.11
C ALA A 51 -6.95 -19.12 15.20
N THR A 52 -7.20 -19.85 14.11
CA THR A 52 -8.16 -20.96 14.08
C THR A 52 -7.71 -22.09 15.00
N HIS A 53 -6.41 -22.42 15.02
CA HIS A 53 -5.90 -23.46 15.90
C HIS A 53 -5.99 -23.10 17.39
N LEU A 54 -5.72 -21.84 17.75
CA LEU A 54 -5.70 -21.39 19.15
C LEU A 54 -7.09 -21.07 19.71
N MET A 55 -7.98 -20.49 18.91
CA MET A 55 -9.26 -19.93 19.37
C MET A 55 -10.48 -20.54 18.67
N GLY A 56 -10.29 -21.54 17.80
CA GLY A 56 -11.35 -22.12 16.99
C GLY A 56 -11.99 -21.09 16.05
N ASP A 57 -13.28 -21.28 15.76
CA ASP A 57 -14.06 -20.44 14.83
C ASP A 57 -14.06 -18.96 15.21
N ALA A 58 -14.01 -18.67 16.53
CA ALA A 58 -13.95 -17.29 17.02
C ALA A 58 -12.65 -16.58 16.56
N GLY A 59 -11.52 -17.30 16.54
CA GLY A 59 -10.25 -16.77 16.04
C GLY A 59 -10.30 -16.43 14.56
N SER A 60 -10.91 -17.30 13.76
CA SER A 60 -11.08 -17.09 12.32
C SER A 60 -11.93 -15.85 12.03
N PHE A 61 -13.03 -15.66 12.77
CA PHE A 61 -13.90 -14.49 12.63
C PHE A 61 -13.19 -13.18 13.00
N LEU A 62 -12.36 -13.20 14.05
CA LEU A 62 -11.56 -12.04 14.47
C LEU A 62 -10.53 -11.65 13.41
N ILE A 63 -9.78 -12.61 12.87
CA ILE A 63 -8.79 -12.35 11.81
C ILE A 63 -9.49 -11.84 10.54
N LEU A 64 -10.61 -12.44 10.13
CA LEU A 64 -11.37 -12.00 8.96
C LEU A 64 -11.86 -10.55 9.14
N THR A 65 -12.44 -10.23 10.29
CA THR A 65 -12.92 -8.88 10.58
C THR A 65 -11.78 -7.86 10.61
N MET A 66 -10.67 -8.21 11.26
CA MET A 66 -9.48 -7.36 11.32
C MET A 66 -8.93 -7.08 9.91
N LEU A 67 -8.77 -8.13 9.08
CA LEU A 67 -8.26 -8.01 7.72
C LEU A 67 -9.20 -7.16 6.86
N PHE A 68 -10.50 -7.37 6.96
CA PHE A 68 -11.50 -6.56 6.26
C PHE A 68 -11.41 -5.08 6.64
N MET A 69 -11.35 -4.78 7.95
CA MET A 69 -11.19 -3.40 8.42
C MET A 69 -9.87 -2.78 7.95
N ALA A 70 -8.78 -3.54 7.95
CA ALA A 70 -7.48 -3.07 7.48
C ALA A 70 -7.55 -2.68 6.00
N ILE A 71 -8.09 -3.56 5.14
CA ILE A 71 -8.22 -3.33 3.69
C ILE A 71 -9.14 -2.14 3.39
N VAL A 72 -10.28 -2.05 4.06
CA VAL A 72 -11.23 -0.94 3.84
C VAL A 72 -10.63 0.40 4.28
N SER A 73 -9.90 0.40 5.40
CA SER A 73 -9.23 1.60 5.92
C SER A 73 -8.14 2.11 4.96
N THR A 74 -7.23 1.24 4.52
CA THR A 74 -6.16 1.60 3.59
C THR A 74 -6.71 1.93 2.20
N GLY A 75 -7.66 1.13 1.70
CA GLY A 75 -8.28 1.34 0.39
C GLY A 75 -9.02 2.67 0.29
N SER A 76 -9.68 3.11 1.37
CA SER A 76 -10.30 4.45 1.42
C SER A 76 -9.25 5.56 1.35
N ALA A 77 -8.15 5.43 2.09
CA ALA A 77 -7.09 6.44 2.10
C ALA A 77 -6.42 6.57 0.72
N GLU A 78 -6.10 5.44 0.08
CA GLU A 78 -5.49 5.41 -1.25
C GLU A 78 -6.45 5.94 -2.33
N SER A 79 -7.72 5.55 -2.29
CA SER A 79 -8.73 6.06 -3.24
C SER A 79 -8.87 7.57 -3.17
N ILE A 80 -8.87 8.13 -1.96
CA ILE A 80 -8.90 9.59 -1.76
C ILE A 80 -7.63 10.22 -2.31
N ALA A 81 -6.46 9.66 -2.01
CA ALA A 81 -5.17 10.16 -2.50
C ALA A 81 -5.13 10.21 -4.04
N VAL A 82 -5.43 9.10 -4.71
CA VAL A 82 -5.46 9.02 -6.19
C VAL A 82 -6.49 9.97 -6.78
N SER A 83 -7.68 10.04 -6.18
CA SER A 83 -8.72 10.95 -6.65
C SER A 83 -8.34 12.43 -6.52
N SER A 84 -7.55 12.77 -5.50
CA SER A 84 -7.06 14.13 -5.28
C SER A 84 -5.96 14.50 -6.28
N LEU A 85 -5.03 13.58 -6.56
CA LEU A 85 -4.01 13.76 -7.61
C LEU A 85 -4.67 14.01 -8.97
N VAL A 86 -5.64 13.18 -9.36
CA VAL A 86 -6.30 13.36 -10.66
C VAL A 86 -7.13 14.64 -10.69
N ALA A 87 -7.86 14.97 -9.63
CA ALA A 87 -8.74 16.13 -9.65
C ALA A 87 -7.98 17.47 -9.56
N TYR A 88 -6.94 17.56 -8.73
CA TYR A 88 -6.18 18.80 -8.54
C TYR A 88 -5.00 18.92 -9.51
N ASP A 89 -4.22 17.86 -9.69
CA ASP A 89 -2.97 17.95 -10.46
C ASP A 89 -3.20 17.75 -11.96
N ILE A 90 -4.26 17.04 -12.37
CA ILE A 90 -4.58 16.82 -13.78
C ILE A 90 -5.76 17.69 -14.20
N TYR A 91 -6.92 17.48 -13.59
CA TYR A 91 -8.16 18.11 -14.06
C TYR A 91 -8.13 19.62 -13.84
N ARG A 92 -7.79 20.09 -12.64
CA ARG A 92 -7.71 21.52 -12.38
C ARG A 92 -6.54 22.17 -13.12
N GLU A 93 -5.34 21.61 -13.08
CA GLU A 93 -4.18 22.25 -13.71
C GLU A 93 -4.26 22.31 -15.24
N TYR A 94 -4.73 21.24 -15.91
CA TYR A 94 -4.63 21.11 -17.37
C TYR A 94 -5.96 21.14 -18.14
N ILE A 95 -7.08 20.76 -17.52
CA ILE A 95 -8.37 20.62 -18.22
C ILE A 95 -9.29 21.81 -17.95
N ASN A 96 -9.47 22.18 -16.67
CA ASN A 96 -10.28 23.30 -16.26
C ASN A 96 -9.65 24.03 -15.05
N PRO A 97 -8.78 25.03 -15.30
CA PRO A 97 -8.15 25.87 -14.27
C PRO A 97 -9.11 26.55 -13.31
N GLU A 98 -10.31 26.88 -13.80
CA GLU A 98 -11.36 27.54 -13.02
C GLU A 98 -12.40 26.55 -12.45
N ALA A 99 -12.04 25.27 -12.34
CA ALA A 99 -12.92 24.26 -11.79
C ALA A 99 -13.41 24.62 -10.39
N THR A 100 -14.74 24.58 -10.20
CA THR A 100 -15.37 24.83 -8.90
C THR A 100 -15.23 23.63 -7.98
N GLY A 101 -15.35 23.84 -6.66
CA GLY A 101 -15.24 22.75 -5.68
C GLY A 101 -16.25 21.61 -5.92
N GLU A 102 -17.45 21.92 -6.40
CA GLU A 102 -18.45 20.89 -6.73
C GLU A 102 -18.04 20.05 -7.95
N GLN A 103 -17.41 20.66 -8.95
CA GLN A 103 -16.87 19.95 -10.11
C GLN A 103 -15.72 19.03 -9.72
N ILE A 104 -14.81 19.52 -8.87
CA ILE A 104 -13.70 18.72 -8.33
C ILE A 104 -14.23 17.49 -7.58
N LEU A 105 -15.23 17.65 -6.71
CA LEU A 105 -15.84 16.52 -6.00
C LEU A 105 -16.51 15.51 -6.93
N LYS A 106 -17.17 15.98 -8.00
CA LYS A 106 -17.76 15.09 -9.03
C LYS A 106 -16.68 14.28 -9.75
N VAL A 107 -15.60 14.93 -10.17
CA VAL A 107 -14.46 14.26 -10.82
C VAL A 107 -13.81 13.25 -9.87
N SER A 108 -13.50 13.64 -8.62
CA SER A 108 -12.93 12.73 -7.63
C SER A 108 -13.79 11.49 -7.42
N ARG A 109 -15.12 11.62 -7.34
CA ARG A 109 -16.03 10.47 -7.17
C ARG A 109 -15.98 9.51 -8.36
N VAL A 110 -15.92 10.03 -9.59
CA VAL A 110 -15.78 9.21 -10.80
C VAL A 110 -14.44 8.49 -10.81
N VAL A 111 -13.35 9.19 -10.45
CA VAL A 111 -12.00 8.62 -10.37
C VAL A 111 -11.94 7.48 -9.35
N ILE A 112 -12.55 7.63 -8.17
CA ILE A 112 -12.59 6.57 -7.15
C ILE A 112 -13.21 5.28 -7.69
N ILE A 113 -14.36 5.38 -8.38
CA ILE A 113 -15.05 4.22 -8.94
C ILE A 113 -14.18 3.56 -10.02
N PHE A 114 -13.63 4.35 -10.93
CA PHE A 114 -12.81 3.84 -12.02
C PHE A 114 -11.50 3.20 -11.53
N PHE A 115 -10.83 3.85 -10.57
CA PHE A 115 -9.63 3.33 -9.94
C PHE A 115 -9.91 2.01 -9.22
N GLY A 116 -11.00 1.93 -8.44
CA GLY A 116 -11.40 0.68 -7.78
C GLY A 116 -11.66 -0.46 -8.75
N LEU A 117 -12.31 -0.20 -9.90
CA LEU A 117 -12.54 -1.20 -10.94
C LEU A 117 -11.23 -1.67 -11.59
N ILE A 118 -10.33 -0.75 -11.93
CA ILE A 118 -9.02 -1.08 -12.51
C ILE A 118 -8.19 -1.90 -11.52
N MET A 119 -8.09 -1.46 -10.27
CA MET A 119 -7.30 -2.15 -9.26
C MET A 119 -7.88 -3.52 -8.93
N GLY A 120 -9.20 -3.67 -8.91
CA GLY A 120 -9.85 -4.97 -8.78
C GLY A 120 -9.53 -5.90 -9.95
N ALA A 121 -9.62 -5.40 -11.19
CA ALA A 121 -9.25 -6.16 -12.38
C ALA A 121 -7.75 -6.55 -12.40
N PHE A 122 -6.88 -5.62 -11.97
CA PHE A 122 -5.45 -5.85 -11.87
C PHE A 122 -5.12 -6.89 -10.80
N SER A 123 -5.79 -6.84 -9.64
CA SER A 123 -5.64 -7.85 -8.57
C SER A 123 -6.02 -9.25 -9.06
N ILE A 124 -7.11 -9.39 -9.81
CA ILE A 124 -7.52 -10.67 -10.41
C ILE A 124 -6.50 -11.14 -11.44
N ALA A 125 -5.98 -10.23 -12.27
CA ALA A 125 -4.96 -10.57 -13.25
C ALA A 125 -3.67 -11.09 -12.59
N LEU A 126 -3.22 -10.46 -11.49
CA LEU A 126 -2.05 -10.91 -10.73
C LEU A 126 -2.26 -12.29 -10.08
N ASP A 127 -3.46 -12.55 -9.56
CA ASP A 127 -3.83 -13.84 -8.98
C ASP A 127 -3.81 -14.96 -10.03
N ILE A 128 -4.34 -14.71 -11.23
CA ILE A 128 -4.31 -15.67 -12.35
C ILE A 128 -2.87 -15.95 -12.81
N LEU A 129 -1.96 -14.97 -12.72
CA LEU A 129 -0.54 -15.15 -13.04
C LEU A 129 0.22 -15.96 -11.97
N GLY A 130 -0.42 -16.28 -10.84
CA GLY A 130 0.17 -17.07 -9.77
C GLY A 130 1.30 -16.34 -9.04
N LEU A 131 1.30 -15.00 -9.06
CA LEU A 131 2.32 -14.20 -8.39
C LEU A 131 2.06 -14.20 -6.88
N ASP A 132 3.09 -14.53 -6.11
CA ASP A 132 3.00 -14.55 -4.65
C ASP A 132 3.06 -13.14 -4.05
N LEU A 133 2.59 -13.01 -2.81
CA LEU A 133 2.56 -11.75 -2.10
C LEU A 133 3.96 -11.15 -1.91
N GLY A 134 4.97 -12.01 -1.74
CA GLY A 134 6.38 -11.61 -1.62
C GLY A 134 6.90 -10.93 -2.89
N TRP A 135 6.62 -11.52 -4.05
CA TRP A 135 6.95 -10.91 -5.34
C TRP A 135 6.29 -9.54 -5.53
N ILE A 136 5.00 -9.42 -5.21
CA ILE A 136 4.26 -8.15 -5.33
C ILE A 136 4.88 -7.07 -4.45
N PHE A 137 5.24 -7.39 -3.20
CA PHE A 137 5.89 -6.43 -2.30
C PHE A 137 7.28 -6.00 -2.79
N LEU A 138 8.07 -6.94 -3.34
CA LEU A 138 9.37 -6.62 -3.92
C LEU A 138 9.24 -5.71 -5.13
N PHE A 139 8.32 -6.05 -6.05
CA PHE A 139 8.06 -5.25 -7.23
C PHE A 139 7.59 -3.83 -6.88
N MET A 140 6.67 -3.69 -5.92
CA MET A 140 6.25 -2.40 -5.39
C MET A 140 7.44 -1.60 -4.84
N GLY A 141 8.36 -2.24 -4.12
CA GLY A 141 9.58 -1.62 -3.61
C GLY A 141 10.49 -1.06 -4.71
N ILE A 142 10.66 -1.81 -5.80
CA ILE A 142 11.44 -1.36 -6.98
C ILE A 142 10.77 -0.16 -7.64
N CYS A 143 9.45 -0.21 -7.86
CA CYS A 143 8.71 0.85 -8.52
C CYS A 143 8.72 2.16 -7.72
N ILE A 144 8.41 2.09 -6.42
CA ILE A 144 8.25 3.27 -5.55
C ILE A 144 9.60 3.79 -5.06
N GLY A 145 10.55 2.90 -4.78
CA GLY A 145 11.84 3.24 -4.16
C GLY A 145 12.68 4.21 -4.99
N SER A 146 12.55 4.16 -6.32
CA SER A 146 13.27 5.03 -7.25
C SER A 146 12.97 6.52 -7.06
N ALA A 147 11.76 6.87 -6.62
CA ALA A 147 11.33 8.26 -6.43
C ALA A 147 11.73 8.84 -5.06
N VAL A 148 12.05 8.00 -4.07
CA VAL A 148 12.29 8.44 -2.68
C VAL A 148 13.51 9.33 -2.54
N VAL A 149 14.66 8.92 -3.08
CA VAL A 149 15.92 9.66 -2.98
C VAL A 149 15.86 11.02 -3.72
N PRO A 150 15.32 11.10 -4.95
CA PRO A 150 15.09 12.38 -5.62
C PRO A 150 14.19 13.34 -4.83
N LEU A 151 13.07 12.85 -4.27
CA LEU A 151 12.16 13.68 -3.49
C LEU A 151 12.82 14.21 -2.21
N TRP A 152 13.57 13.36 -1.50
CA TRP A 152 14.32 13.77 -0.31
C TRP A 152 15.37 14.86 -0.63
N ASN A 153 16.08 14.74 -1.76
CA ASN A 153 17.02 15.77 -2.22
C ASN A 153 16.31 17.10 -2.53
N MET A 154 15.15 17.05 -3.19
CA MET A 154 14.37 18.25 -3.50
C MET A 154 13.87 18.98 -2.24
N MET A 155 13.58 18.24 -1.16
CA MET A 155 13.13 18.84 0.11
C MET A 155 14.26 19.39 0.98
N THR A 156 15.46 18.81 0.91
CA THR A 156 16.58 19.17 1.79
C THR A 156 17.60 20.11 1.15
N TRP A 157 17.68 20.14 -0.19
CA TRP A 157 18.67 20.93 -0.92
C TRP A 157 18.04 21.99 -1.81
N ASN A 158 18.20 23.26 -1.41
CA ASN A 158 17.70 24.43 -2.15
C ASN A 158 18.24 24.63 -3.58
N LYS A 159 19.29 23.90 -4.00
CA LYS A 159 19.83 23.97 -5.38
C LYS A 159 19.47 22.75 -6.23
N ALA A 160 18.66 21.84 -5.70
CA ALA A 160 18.24 20.66 -6.44
C ALA A 160 17.44 21.08 -7.69
N SER A 161 17.86 20.58 -8.85
CA SER A 161 17.20 20.87 -10.12
C SER A 161 16.03 19.92 -10.34
N ALA A 162 14.86 20.47 -10.69
CA ALA A 162 13.68 19.68 -11.03
C ALA A 162 13.94 18.67 -12.15
N ARG A 163 14.72 19.04 -13.18
CA ARG A 163 15.10 18.13 -14.27
C ARG A 163 16.01 17.00 -13.79
N GLY A 164 16.93 17.30 -12.87
CA GLY A 164 17.80 16.30 -12.25
C GLY A 164 17.02 15.28 -11.44
N ALA A 165 16.03 15.73 -10.66
CA ALA A 165 15.16 14.85 -9.87
C ALA A 165 14.32 13.92 -10.75
N VAL A 166 13.75 14.42 -11.85
CA VAL A 166 12.99 13.61 -12.81
C VAL A 166 13.87 12.55 -13.47
N MET A 167 15.06 12.94 -13.95
CA MET A 167 16.00 11.98 -14.56
C MET A 167 16.49 10.95 -13.55
N ALA A 168 16.73 11.33 -12.30
CA ALA A 168 17.15 10.42 -11.25
C ALA A 168 16.04 9.41 -10.89
N ALA A 169 14.77 9.84 -10.84
CA ALA A 169 13.64 8.95 -10.57
C ALA A 169 13.46 7.92 -11.71
N TRP A 170 13.41 8.37 -12.96
CA TRP A 170 13.28 7.47 -14.11
C TRP A 170 14.52 6.58 -14.31
N GLY A 171 15.71 7.13 -14.13
CA GLY A 171 16.96 6.37 -14.22
C GLY A 171 17.06 5.30 -13.13
N GLY A 172 16.67 5.64 -11.89
CA GLY A 172 16.62 4.69 -10.79
C GLY A 172 15.61 3.57 -11.02
N LEU A 173 14.44 3.88 -11.60
CA LEU A 173 13.45 2.88 -11.96
C LEU A 173 13.96 1.92 -13.05
N LEU A 174 14.56 2.46 -14.12
CA LEU A 174 15.11 1.63 -15.19
C LEU A 174 16.24 0.72 -14.67
N LEU A 175 17.15 1.26 -13.85
CA LEU A 175 18.19 0.46 -13.23
C LEU A 175 17.64 -0.61 -12.29
N GLY A 176 16.58 -0.32 -11.54
CA GLY A 176 15.94 -1.30 -10.65
C GLY A 176 15.15 -2.40 -11.37
N LEU A 177 14.70 -2.14 -12.61
CA LEU A 177 14.00 -3.13 -13.43
C LEU A 177 14.94 -4.03 -14.25
N PHE A 178 16.12 -3.52 -14.64
CA PHE A 178 17.06 -4.22 -15.53
C PHE A 178 18.38 -4.66 -14.88
N GLY A 179 18.68 -4.20 -13.67
CA GLY A 179 19.88 -4.54 -12.90
C GLY A 179 19.59 -5.54 -11.79
#